data_AF-A0A1B6IXU8-F1
#
_entry.id   AF-A0A1B6IXU8-F1
#
_cell.length_a   1.000
_cell.length_b   1.000
_cell.length_c   1.000
_cell.angle_alpha   90.00
_cell.angle_beta   90.00
_cell.angle_gamma   90.00
#
_symmetry.space_group_name_H-M   'P 1'
#
loop_
_entity.id
_entity.type
_entity.pdbx_description
1 polymer ?
#
loop_
_entity_poly.entity_id
_entity_poly.type
_entity_poly.pdbx_seq_one_letter_code
_entity_poly.pdbx_strand_id
1 'polypeptide(L)'
;MALLTILLFLFSIKGYFCIRDVKVSVLPPIVRVGENITIGCSYTLDNETLINVTYLHNGKEYFIYTPKDKVPIYVTALLKVKKRIVKNDEILVLQGVNSDATGVIKCVVSAEPGIMTQSPSVLSDSTFVTVVEQPQEIPNIILDSLTFQVGKNVKAKCSSSGGAPLANLTWYVDGDEVEY
;
A
#
# COMPACT_ATOMS: atom_id res chain seq x y z
N MET A 1 43.90 -30.78 14.89
CA MET A 1 43.06 -30.15 15.92
C MET A 1 42.32 -28.93 15.39
N ALA A 2 43.00 -27.90 14.87
CA ALA A 2 42.34 -26.68 14.34
C ALA A 2 41.35 -26.91 13.17
N LEU A 3 41.65 -27.84 12.26
CA LEU A 3 40.77 -28.14 11.12
C LEU A 3 39.47 -28.82 11.55
N LEU A 4 39.54 -29.71 12.55
CA LEU A 4 38.39 -30.43 13.10
C LEU A 4 37.48 -29.48 13.89
N THR A 5 38.07 -28.52 14.61
CA THR A 5 37.31 -27.46 15.30
C THR A 5 36.63 -26.51 14.32
N ILE A 6 37.25 -26.17 13.19
CA ILE A 6 36.62 -25.35 12.14
C ILE A 6 35.46 -26.12 11.48
N LEU A 7 35.62 -27.41 11.19
CA LEU A 7 34.57 -28.24 10.61
C LEU A 7 33.36 -28.42 11.56
N LEU A 8 33.61 -28.59 12.86
CA LEU A 8 32.58 -28.66 13.91
C LEU A 8 31.89 -27.31 14.13
N PHE A 9 32.60 -26.20 13.96
CA PHE A 9 32.02 -24.85 14.02
C PHE A 9 31.11 -24.59 12.81
N LEU A 10 31.51 -25.02 11.60
CA LEU A 10 30.70 -24.94 10.38
C LEU A 10 29.44 -25.81 10.45
N PHE A 11 29.50 -26.99 11.08
CA PHE A 11 28.32 -27.83 11.34
C PHE A 11 27.43 -27.31 12.47
N SER A 12 27.95 -26.44 13.34
CA SER A 12 27.18 -25.83 14.45
C SER A 12 26.40 -24.59 14.02
N ILE A 13 26.60 -24.09 12.80
CA ILE A 13 25.71 -23.09 12.20
C ILE A 13 24.45 -23.82 11.70
N LYS A 14 23.65 -24.36 12.63
CA LYS A 14 22.26 -24.68 12.30
C LYS A 14 21.58 -23.34 12.03
N GLY A 15 21.54 -22.94 10.77
CA GLY A 15 20.74 -21.80 10.35
C GLY A 15 19.31 -22.05 10.81
N TYR A 16 18.80 -21.19 11.68
CA TYR A 16 17.41 -21.25 12.08
C TYR A 16 16.59 -20.80 10.87
N PHE A 17 15.82 -21.73 10.32
CA PHE A 17 14.87 -21.49 9.24
C PHE A 17 13.61 -20.90 9.87
N CYS A 18 13.30 -19.65 9.51
CA CYS A 18 12.22 -18.82 10.04
C CYS A 18 11.43 -18.24 8.85
N ILE A 19 10.27 -17.63 9.09
CA ILE A 19 9.50 -16.87 8.10
C ILE A 19 10.43 -16.01 7.24
N ARG A 20 10.28 -16.12 5.91
CA ARG A 20 11.05 -15.36 4.92
C ARG A 20 10.15 -14.85 3.80
N ASP A 21 10.71 -13.95 2.99
CA ASP A 21 10.10 -13.45 1.75
C ASP A 21 8.67 -12.88 1.93
N VAL A 22 8.40 -12.29 3.11
CA VAL A 22 7.14 -11.59 3.35
C VAL A 22 7.08 -10.39 2.41
N LYS A 23 6.07 -10.36 1.56
CA LYS A 23 5.85 -9.29 0.59
C LYS A 23 4.37 -8.97 0.49
N VAL A 24 4.03 -7.72 0.77
CA VAL A 24 2.66 -7.23 0.58
C VAL A 24 2.47 -6.77 -0.86
N SER A 25 1.27 -6.98 -1.39
CA SER A 25 0.88 -6.56 -2.73
C SER A 25 -0.47 -5.84 -2.68
N VAL A 26 -0.55 -4.73 -3.40
CA VAL A 26 -1.79 -3.98 -3.61
C VAL A 26 -1.94 -3.72 -5.09
N LEU A 27 -3.03 -4.20 -5.68
CA LEU A 27 -3.28 -4.12 -7.12
C LEU A 27 -4.66 -3.50 -7.41
N PRO A 28 -4.72 -2.41 -8.20
CA PRO A 28 -3.60 -1.59 -8.65
C PRO A 28 -3.02 -0.71 -7.51
N PRO A 29 -1.75 -0.25 -7.61
CA PRO A 29 -1.14 0.65 -6.61
C PRO A 29 -1.68 2.08 -6.67
N ILE A 30 -2.25 2.47 -7.82
CA ILE A 30 -2.95 3.74 -8.03
C ILE A 30 -4.31 3.39 -8.62
N VAL A 31 -5.39 3.90 -8.01
CA VAL A 31 -6.78 3.52 -8.31
C VAL A 31 -7.68 4.74 -8.25
N ARG A 32 -8.78 4.81 -8.99
CA ARG A 32 -9.73 5.93 -8.84
C ARG A 32 -10.73 5.69 -7.71
N VAL A 33 -11.29 6.76 -7.16
CA VAL A 33 -12.45 6.66 -6.25
C VAL A 33 -13.57 5.85 -6.92
N GLY A 34 -14.15 4.92 -6.16
CA GLY A 34 -15.22 4.03 -6.62
C GLY A 34 -14.74 2.75 -7.31
N GLU A 35 -13.46 2.63 -7.66
CA GLU A 35 -12.87 1.39 -8.18
C GLU A 35 -12.49 0.43 -7.04
N ASN A 36 -11.87 -0.70 -7.41
CA ASN A 36 -11.56 -1.79 -6.48
C ASN A 36 -10.05 -1.95 -6.33
N ILE A 37 -9.60 -2.30 -5.13
CA ILE A 37 -8.22 -2.76 -4.89
C ILE A 37 -8.22 -4.18 -4.33
N THR A 38 -7.20 -4.94 -4.71
CA THR A 38 -6.93 -6.28 -4.19
C THR A 38 -5.64 -6.24 -3.40
N ILE A 39 -5.71 -6.74 -2.17
CA ILE A 39 -4.62 -6.74 -1.19
C ILE A 39 -4.30 -8.20 -0.86
N GLY A 40 -3.03 -8.55 -0.93
CA GLY A 40 -2.54 -9.88 -0.57
C GLY A 40 -1.14 -9.80 0.04
N CYS A 41 -0.73 -10.85 0.72
CA CYS A 41 0.59 -10.97 1.31
C CYS A 41 1.15 -12.35 0.95
N SER A 42 2.30 -12.40 0.28
CA SER A 42 3.02 -13.64 0.03
C SER A 42 4.11 -13.81 1.08
N TYR A 43 4.36 -15.03 1.52
CA TYR A 43 5.38 -15.34 2.51
C TYR A 43 5.80 -16.81 2.39
N THR A 44 7.02 -17.12 2.83
CA THR A 44 7.55 -18.49 2.88
C THR A 44 7.59 -18.95 4.32
N LEU A 45 6.94 -20.07 4.61
CA LEU A 45 7.06 -20.79 5.87
C LEU A 45 7.97 -21.99 5.65
N ASP A 46 9.03 -22.07 6.45
CA ASP A 46 9.88 -23.25 6.50
C ASP A 46 9.34 -24.23 7.56
N ASN A 47 10.03 -24.40 8.69
CA ASN A 47 9.63 -25.32 9.76
C ASN A 47 8.78 -24.60 10.83
N GLU A 48 7.78 -23.84 10.41
CA GLU A 48 6.91 -23.05 11.28
C GLU A 48 5.45 -23.19 10.83
N THR A 49 4.53 -23.05 11.77
CA THR A 49 3.10 -23.08 11.48
C THR A 49 2.55 -21.67 11.55
N LEU A 50 1.79 -21.24 10.53
CA LEU A 50 1.18 -19.92 10.53
C LEU A 50 0.23 -19.77 11.72
N ILE A 51 0.41 -18.69 12.49
CA ILE A 51 -0.57 -18.26 13.49
C ILE A 51 -1.60 -17.39 12.78
N ASN A 52 -1.15 -16.30 12.16
CA ASN A 52 -2.01 -15.36 11.46
C ASN A 52 -1.26 -14.48 10.45
N VAL A 53 -2.04 -13.84 9.58
CA VAL A 53 -1.62 -12.69 8.77
C VAL A 53 -2.49 -11.50 9.15
N THR A 54 -1.88 -10.48 9.73
CA THR A 54 -2.55 -9.23 10.13
C THR A 54 -2.26 -8.14 9.11
N TYR A 55 -3.32 -7.54 8.59
CA TYR A 55 -3.24 -6.41 7.67
C TYR A 55 -3.56 -5.10 8.39
N LEU A 56 -2.68 -4.11 8.20
CA LEU A 56 -2.80 -2.77 8.76
C LEU A 56 -2.88 -1.72 7.66
N HIS A 57 -3.78 -0.75 7.81
CA HIS A 57 -3.85 0.46 7.01
C HIS A 57 -3.48 1.64 7.90
N ASN A 58 -2.46 2.41 7.53
CA ASN A 58 -1.93 3.53 8.32
C ASN A 58 -1.70 3.17 9.81
N GLY A 59 -1.17 1.98 10.06
CA GLY A 59 -0.88 1.47 11.40
C GLY A 59 -2.08 0.94 12.19
N LYS A 60 -3.28 0.88 11.59
CA LYS A 60 -4.49 0.35 12.23
C LYS A 60 -4.90 -0.97 11.60
N GLU A 61 -5.10 -1.99 12.43
CA GLU A 61 -5.57 -3.31 12.01
C GLU A 61 -6.97 -3.22 11.40
N TYR A 62 -7.17 -3.87 10.25
CA TYR A 62 -8.46 -3.86 9.56
C TYR A 62 -8.90 -5.23 9.03
N PHE A 63 -7.97 -6.20 8.97
CA PHE A 63 -8.26 -7.57 8.56
C PHE A 63 -7.21 -8.52 9.15
N ILE A 64 -7.67 -9.65 9.71
CA ILE A 64 -6.81 -10.72 10.21
C ILE A 64 -7.27 -12.05 9.61
N TYR A 65 -6.33 -12.77 9.00
CA TYR A 65 -6.49 -14.16 8.60
C TYR A 65 -5.85 -15.09 9.63
N THR A 66 -6.60 -16.08 10.09
CA THR A 66 -6.13 -17.14 11.00
C THR A 66 -6.53 -18.49 10.39
N PRO A 67 -5.60 -19.43 10.10
CA PRO A 67 -5.93 -20.70 9.44
C PRO A 67 -6.97 -21.57 10.15
N LYS A 68 -7.02 -21.49 11.49
CA LYS A 68 -7.91 -22.30 12.33
C LYS A 68 -9.32 -21.70 12.46
N ASP A 69 -9.50 -20.44 12.04
CA ASP A 69 -10.77 -19.74 12.18
C ASP A 69 -11.69 -20.07 11.01
N LYS A 70 -12.98 -20.32 11.31
CA LYS A 70 -13.99 -20.61 10.28
C LYS A 70 -14.40 -19.37 9.48
N VAL A 71 -14.14 -18.17 10.01
CA VAL A 71 -14.48 -16.89 9.39
C VAL A 71 -13.36 -15.89 9.70
N PRO A 72 -12.83 -15.16 8.71
CA PRO A 72 -11.87 -14.10 8.94
C PRO A 72 -12.41 -12.99 9.85
N ILE A 73 -11.56 -12.42 10.71
CA ILE A 73 -11.97 -11.39 11.69
C ILE A 73 -11.70 -9.99 11.11
N TYR A 74 -12.75 -9.16 11.01
CA TYR A 74 -12.65 -7.74 10.68
C TYR A 74 -12.54 -6.93 11.96
N VAL A 75 -11.33 -6.51 12.31
CA VAL A 75 -11.05 -5.97 13.65
C VAL A 75 -11.54 -4.52 13.82
N THR A 76 -11.74 -3.74 12.76
CA THR A 76 -12.23 -2.35 12.91
C THR A 76 -12.81 -1.76 11.61
N ALA A 77 -13.88 -0.97 11.75
CA ALA A 77 -14.42 -0.12 10.70
C ALA A 77 -13.62 1.19 10.59
N LEU A 78 -12.68 1.28 9.64
CA LEU A 78 -11.97 2.55 9.35
C LEU A 78 -12.03 2.99 7.90
N LEU A 79 -12.07 2.06 6.94
CA LEU A 79 -12.18 2.39 5.52
C LEU A 79 -13.61 2.32 5.03
N LYS A 80 -14.12 3.43 4.49
CA LYS A 80 -15.43 3.52 3.83
C LYS A 80 -15.33 2.89 2.44
N VAL A 81 -15.68 1.61 2.36
CA VAL A 81 -15.72 0.85 1.11
C VAL A 81 -17.12 0.29 0.90
N LYS A 82 -17.52 0.14 -0.36
CA LYS A 82 -18.84 -0.41 -0.73
C LYS A 82 -18.99 -1.87 -0.28
N LYS A 83 -17.97 -2.69 -0.48
CA LYS A 83 -17.98 -4.11 -0.10
C LYS A 83 -16.58 -4.61 0.19
N ARG A 84 -16.48 -5.54 1.13
CA ARG A 84 -15.26 -6.32 1.41
C ARG A 84 -15.52 -7.77 0.98
N ILE A 85 -14.59 -8.34 0.23
CA ILE A 85 -14.65 -9.73 -0.23
C ILE A 85 -13.32 -10.38 0.11
N VAL A 86 -13.38 -11.53 0.77
CA VAL A 86 -12.19 -12.36 1.02
C VAL A 86 -12.19 -13.49 0.00
N LYS A 87 -11.06 -13.67 -0.70
CA LYS A 87 -10.83 -14.76 -1.65
C LYS A 87 -9.70 -15.64 -1.12
N ASN A 88 -9.88 -16.96 -1.23
CA ASN A 88 -8.90 -17.95 -0.75
C ASN A 88 -8.46 -17.69 0.70
N ASP A 89 -9.39 -17.20 1.54
CA ASP A 89 -9.23 -16.84 2.95
C ASP A 89 -8.20 -15.73 3.31
N GLU A 90 -7.23 -15.44 2.44
CA GLU A 90 -6.14 -14.50 2.70
C GLU A 90 -6.19 -13.22 1.87
N ILE A 91 -6.83 -13.25 0.69
CA ILE A 91 -6.82 -12.14 -0.27
C ILE A 91 -8.01 -11.24 -0.02
N LEU A 92 -7.75 -9.98 0.32
CA LEU A 92 -8.77 -8.99 0.60
C LEU A 92 -9.03 -8.09 -0.61
N VAL A 93 -10.26 -8.14 -1.13
CA VAL A 93 -10.74 -7.23 -2.17
C VAL A 93 -11.62 -6.17 -1.53
N LEU A 94 -11.19 -4.91 -1.62
CA LEU A 94 -11.96 -3.73 -1.22
C LEU A 94 -12.62 -3.15 -2.46
N GLN A 95 -13.94 -3.21 -2.53
CA GLN A 95 -14.72 -2.67 -3.64
C GLN A 95 -15.24 -1.28 -3.35
N GLY A 96 -15.16 -0.38 -4.32
CA GLY A 96 -15.63 0.99 -4.19
C GLY A 96 -14.88 1.76 -3.12
N VAL A 97 -13.56 1.88 -3.27
CA VAL A 97 -12.71 2.63 -2.33
C VAL A 97 -12.92 4.13 -2.45
N ASN A 98 -12.66 4.86 -1.37
CA ASN A 98 -12.68 6.32 -1.33
C ASN A 98 -11.26 6.83 -1.01
N SER A 99 -11.05 8.16 -1.06
CA SER A 99 -9.76 8.82 -0.82
C SER A 99 -9.16 8.50 0.55
N ASP A 100 -9.98 8.13 1.54
CA ASP A 100 -9.58 7.66 2.87
C ASP A 100 -8.79 6.33 2.85
N ALA A 101 -8.91 5.53 1.78
CA ALA A 101 -8.13 4.31 1.60
C ALA A 101 -6.69 4.58 1.12
N THR A 102 -6.34 5.81 0.74
CA THR A 102 -4.96 6.21 0.48
C THR A 102 -4.10 6.02 1.73
N GLY A 103 -2.94 5.39 1.58
CA GLY A 103 -2.01 5.24 2.69
C GLY A 103 -1.12 4.00 2.61
N VAL A 104 -0.45 3.74 3.74
CA VAL A 104 0.44 2.59 3.89
C VAL A 104 -0.41 1.36 4.21
N ILE A 105 -0.23 0.32 3.40
CA ILE A 105 -0.73 -1.02 3.66
C ILE A 105 0.44 -1.86 4.15
N LYS A 106 0.29 -2.50 5.31
CA LYS A 106 1.29 -3.38 5.90
C LYS A 106 0.69 -4.75 6.12
N CYS A 107 1.41 -5.82 5.78
CA CYS A 107 1.08 -7.16 6.26
C CYS A 107 2.11 -7.62 7.30
N VAL A 108 1.64 -8.23 8.37
CA VAL A 108 2.43 -8.81 9.45
C VAL A 108 2.10 -10.29 9.51
N VAL A 109 3.09 -11.14 9.30
CA VAL A 109 2.96 -12.60 9.31
C VAL A 109 3.55 -13.09 10.63
N SER A 110 2.74 -13.78 11.41
CA SER A 110 3.14 -14.38 12.68
C SER A 110 3.07 -15.89 12.58
N ALA A 111 4.13 -16.58 13.01
CA ALA A 111 4.19 -18.05 13.00
C ALA A 111 4.68 -18.59 14.35
N GLU A 112 4.14 -19.76 14.73
CA GLU A 112 4.56 -20.50 15.91
C GLU A 112 5.71 -21.44 15.55
N PRO A 113 6.68 -21.63 16.47
CA PRO A 113 7.81 -22.49 16.21
C PRO A 113 7.35 -23.93 15.96
N GLY A 114 7.93 -24.56 14.94
CA GLY A 114 7.79 -26.00 14.72
C GLY A 114 8.82 -26.79 15.53
N ILE A 115 8.97 -28.09 15.24
CA ILE A 115 9.82 -29.02 16.02
C ILE A 115 11.29 -28.56 16.15
N MET A 116 11.81 -27.81 15.17
CA MET A 116 13.21 -27.41 15.07
C MET A 116 13.47 -25.95 15.47
N THR A 117 12.42 -25.15 15.71
CA THR A 117 12.52 -23.75 16.13
C THR A 117 12.01 -23.62 17.56
N GLN A 118 12.56 -22.69 18.33
CA GLN A 118 12.24 -22.56 19.78
C GLN A 118 11.49 -21.27 20.13
N SER A 119 11.34 -20.36 19.16
CA SER A 119 10.73 -19.04 19.38
C SER A 119 9.76 -18.69 18.26
N PRO A 120 8.67 -17.95 18.55
CA PRO A 120 7.79 -17.39 17.53
C PRO A 120 8.53 -16.43 16.59
N SER A 121 8.15 -16.47 15.32
CA SER A 121 8.68 -15.57 14.28
C SER A 121 7.60 -14.58 13.85
N VAL A 122 8.01 -13.33 13.68
CA VAL A 122 7.14 -12.26 13.17
C VAL A 122 7.93 -11.46 12.13
N LEU A 123 7.42 -11.42 10.90
CA LEU A 123 8.02 -10.64 9.82
C LEU A 123 6.93 -9.84 9.10
N SER A 124 7.28 -8.69 8.54
CA SER A 124 6.31 -7.78 7.94
C SER A 124 6.88 -7.05 6.74
N ASP A 125 6.01 -6.70 5.80
CA ASP A 125 6.32 -5.82 4.67
C ASP A 125 5.22 -4.77 4.50
N SER A 126 5.55 -3.66 3.83
CA SER A 126 4.65 -2.54 3.62
C SER A 126 4.76 -1.95 2.22
N THR A 127 3.63 -1.49 1.69
CA THR A 127 3.54 -0.76 0.43
C THR A 127 2.60 0.43 0.57
N PHE A 128 2.57 1.33 -0.41
CA PHE A 128 1.71 2.50 -0.42
C PHE A 128 0.69 2.40 -1.56
N VAL A 129 -0.56 2.72 -1.27
CA VAL A 129 -1.64 2.80 -2.26
C VAL A 129 -2.18 4.22 -2.33
N THR A 130 -2.42 4.70 -3.54
CA THR A 130 -3.01 6.02 -3.80
C THR A 130 -4.38 5.86 -4.43
N VAL A 131 -5.42 6.37 -3.75
CA VAL A 131 -6.75 6.50 -4.34
C VAL A 131 -6.90 7.92 -4.88
N VAL A 132 -7.03 8.02 -6.20
CA VAL A 132 -7.13 9.27 -6.94
C VAL A 132 -8.58 9.72 -7.02
N GLU A 133 -8.84 10.91 -6.50
CA GLU A 133 -10.04 11.67 -6.76
C GLU A 133 -9.73 12.70 -7.85
N GLN A 134 -10.48 12.67 -8.94
CA GLN A 134 -10.30 13.63 -10.02
C GLN A 134 -11.00 14.95 -9.68
N PRO A 135 -10.40 16.11 -9.97
CA PRO A 135 -11.11 17.39 -9.94
C PRO A 135 -12.40 17.30 -10.76
N GLN A 136 -13.51 17.81 -10.22
CA GLN A 136 -14.81 17.78 -10.91
C GLN A 136 -14.86 18.79 -12.06
N GLU A 137 -14.07 19.85 -11.98
CA GLU A 137 -14.02 20.95 -12.92
C GLU A 137 -12.61 21.09 -13.51
N ILE A 138 -12.54 21.60 -14.75
CA ILE A 138 -11.27 22.02 -15.33
C ILE A 138 -10.73 23.25 -14.59
N PRO A 139 -9.41 23.45 -14.55
CA PRO A 139 -8.84 24.63 -13.91
C PRO A 139 -9.37 25.92 -14.53
N ASN A 140 -9.67 26.90 -13.67
CA ASN A 140 -10.13 28.22 -14.10
C ASN A 140 -8.94 29.18 -14.22
N ILE A 141 -8.87 29.89 -15.34
CA ILE A 141 -7.84 30.91 -15.61
C ILE A 141 -8.50 32.28 -15.54
N ILE A 142 -7.96 33.15 -14.68
CA ILE A 142 -8.40 34.54 -14.52
C ILE A 142 -7.24 35.45 -14.91
N LEU A 143 -7.52 36.45 -15.75
CA LEU A 143 -6.57 37.47 -16.19
C LEU A 143 -6.76 38.75 -15.39
N ASP A 144 -5.66 39.42 -15.03
CA ASP A 144 -5.72 40.74 -14.37
C ASP A 144 -6.26 41.83 -15.32
N SER A 145 -6.05 41.66 -16.63
CA SER A 145 -6.52 42.57 -17.69
C SER A 145 -6.87 41.79 -18.95
N LEU A 146 -8.00 42.15 -19.57
CA LEU A 146 -8.41 41.65 -20.90
C LEU A 146 -7.83 42.51 -22.05
N THR A 147 -7.11 43.57 -21.72
CA THR A 147 -6.43 44.43 -22.69
C THR A 147 -4.94 44.10 -22.71
N PHE A 148 -4.44 43.80 -23.90
CA PHE A 148 -3.05 43.40 -24.13
C PHE A 148 -2.31 44.47 -24.91
N GLN A 149 -1.06 44.72 -24.53
CA GLN A 149 -0.16 45.60 -25.27
C GLN A 149 1.14 44.87 -25.51
N VAL A 150 1.62 44.93 -26.75
CA VAL A 150 2.88 44.30 -27.15
C VAL A 150 4.01 44.85 -26.26
N GLY A 151 4.84 43.93 -25.74
CA GLY A 151 5.96 44.26 -24.85
C GLY A 151 5.59 44.47 -23.38
N LYS A 152 4.32 44.32 -22.98
CA LYS A 152 3.92 44.29 -21.56
C LYS A 152 3.67 42.88 -21.07
N ASN A 153 3.99 42.64 -19.80
CA ASN A 153 3.74 41.36 -19.14
C ASN A 153 2.23 41.17 -18.91
N VAL A 154 1.76 39.95 -19.17
CA VAL A 154 0.41 39.51 -18.82
C VAL A 154 0.48 38.74 -17.52
N LYS A 155 -0.45 39.04 -16.60
CA LYS A 155 -0.62 38.29 -15.36
C LYS A 155 -1.91 37.50 -15.44
N ALA A 156 -1.79 36.21 -15.17
CA ALA A 156 -2.90 35.28 -15.11
C ALA A 156 -2.77 34.41 -13.86
N LYS A 157 -3.91 33.98 -13.32
CA LYS A 157 -4.01 33.05 -12.20
C LYS A 157 -4.79 31.84 -12.65
N CYS A 158 -4.16 30.67 -12.58
CA CYS A 158 -4.80 29.38 -12.77
C CYS A 158 -5.14 28.78 -11.40
N SER A 159 -6.38 28.35 -11.22
CA SER A 159 -6.85 27.70 -9.99
C SER A 159 -7.55 26.39 -10.32
N SER A 160 -7.13 25.30 -9.67
CA SER A 160 -7.84 24.01 -9.70
C SER A 160 -8.46 23.76 -8.33
N SER A 161 -9.71 23.28 -8.31
CA SER A 161 -10.45 22.96 -7.10
C SER A 161 -10.65 21.45 -6.95
N GLY A 162 -10.53 20.96 -5.71
CA GLY A 162 -10.69 19.55 -5.41
C GLY A 162 -9.57 18.66 -5.96
N GLY A 163 -9.88 17.38 -6.06
CA GLY A 163 -8.93 16.33 -6.41
C GLY A 163 -8.02 15.92 -5.25
N ALA A 164 -7.64 14.65 -5.25
CA ALA A 164 -6.69 14.08 -4.30
C ALA A 164 -5.87 13.01 -5.03
N PRO A 165 -4.52 13.13 -5.14
CA PRO A 165 -3.70 14.26 -4.71
C PRO A 165 -4.01 15.55 -5.49
N LEU A 166 -3.39 16.65 -5.07
CA LEU A 166 -3.50 17.93 -5.79
C LEU A 166 -3.05 17.77 -7.24
N ALA A 167 -3.80 18.39 -8.15
CA ALA A 167 -3.49 18.36 -9.57
C ALA A 167 -2.20 19.14 -9.88
N ASN A 168 -1.40 18.60 -10.80
CA ASN A 168 -0.29 19.35 -11.39
C ASN A 168 -0.85 20.26 -12.48
N LEU A 169 -0.49 21.54 -12.41
CA LEU A 169 -0.90 22.55 -13.39
C LEU A 169 0.26 22.85 -14.33
N THR A 170 -0.02 22.81 -15.63
CA THR A 170 0.92 23.16 -16.70
C THR A 170 0.30 24.26 -17.54
N TRP A 171 1.09 25.28 -17.88
CA TRP A 171 0.63 26.42 -18.68
C TRP A 171 1.03 26.25 -20.13
N TYR A 172 0.12 26.60 -21.03
CA TYR A 172 0.36 26.64 -22.46
C TYR A 172 -0.07 28.01 -23.00
N VAL A 173 0.75 28.59 -23.88
CA VAL A 173 0.43 29.80 -24.65
C VAL A 173 0.56 29.45 -26.12
N ASP A 174 -0.52 29.61 -26.89
CA ASP A 174 -0.59 29.26 -28.32
C ASP A 174 -0.16 27.82 -28.66
N GLY A 175 -0.29 26.91 -27.69
CA GLY A 175 0.05 25.49 -27.83
C GLY A 175 1.46 25.12 -27.34
N ASP A 176 2.29 26.11 -27.02
CA ASP A 176 3.63 25.90 -26.47
C ASP A 176 3.59 25.95 -24.94
N GLU A 177 4.23 24.97 -24.29
CA GLU A 177 4.37 24.95 -22.84
C GLU A 177 5.26 26.09 -22.37
N VAL A 178 4.84 26.80 -21.32
CA VAL A 178 5.59 27.93 -20.75
C VAL A 178 5.97 27.65 -19.30
N GLU A 179 7.21 27.98 -18.94
CA GLU A 179 7.65 28.04 -17.55
C GLU A 179 7.10 29.31 -16.88
N TYR A 180 6.70 29.19 -15.62
CA TYR A 180 6.00 30.23 -14.86
C TYR A 180 6.62 30.47 -13.48
#